data_AF-A0A5K1AU46-F1
#
_entry.id   AF-A0A5K1AU46-F1
#
_cell.length_a   1.000
_cell.length_b   1.000
_cell.length_c   1.000
_cell.angle_alpha   90.00
_cell.angle_beta   90.00
_cell.angle_gamma   90.00
#
_symmetry.space_group_name_H-M   'P 1'
#
loop_
_entity.id
_entity.type
_entity.pdbx_description
1 polymer ?
#
loop_
_entity_poly.entity_id
_entity_poly.type
_entity_poly.pdbx_seq_one_letter_code
_entity_poly.pdbx_strand_id
1 'polypeptide(L)' 'VWRSNMPHFKIAGAKVYQELVKEDGPSFVFPDEGTLFPGGAMQYIEKLAQYIPISKHELRTALDMGCG' A
#
# COMPACT_ATOMS: atom_id res chain seq x y z
N VAL A 1 12.04 11.68 -12.45
CA VAL A 1 13.26 11.51 -11.61
C VAL A 1 13.48 10.02 -11.40
N TRP A 2 14.68 9.51 -11.64
CA TRP A 2 15.04 8.11 -11.34
C TRP A 2 15.29 7.99 -9.83
N ARG A 3 14.66 7.03 -9.15
CA ARG A 3 14.87 6.75 -7.73
C ARG A 3 15.30 5.30 -7.57
N SER A 4 16.18 5.03 -6.60
CA SER A 4 16.79 3.72 -6.36
C SER A 4 15.76 2.60 -6.15
N ASN A 5 14.56 2.93 -5.66
CA ASN A 5 13.47 2.00 -5.37
C ASN A 5 12.28 2.06 -6.35
N MET A 6 12.34 2.89 -7.42
CA MET A 6 11.21 3.05 -8.33
C MET A 6 11.66 3.18 -9.80
N PRO A 7 11.72 2.07 -10.55
CA PRO A 7 12.25 2.04 -11.91
C PRO A 7 11.30 2.62 -12.99
N HIS A 8 10.04 2.93 -12.64
CA HIS A 8 9.02 3.40 -13.59
C HIS A 8 8.52 4.82 -13.26
N PHE A 9 8.99 5.80 -14.04
CA PHE A 9 8.70 7.22 -13.87
C PHE A 9 7.23 7.61 -14.06
N LYS A 10 6.47 6.89 -14.91
CA LYS A 10 5.05 7.20 -15.17
C LYS A 10 4.18 6.97 -13.94
N ILE A 11 4.43 5.88 -13.22
CA ILE A 11 3.68 5.51 -12.01
C ILE A 11 4.02 6.48 -10.87
N ALA A 12 5.29 6.92 -10.80
CA ALA A 12 5.73 7.90 -9.81
C ALA A 12 5.02 9.24 -10.00
N GLY A 13 4.96 9.77 -11.22
CA GLY A 13 4.26 11.03 -11.52
C GLY A 13 2.77 10.99 -11.20
N ALA A 14 2.10 9.86 -11.48
CA ALA A 14 0.68 9.69 -11.17
C ALA A 14 0.40 9.62 -9.65
N LYS A 15 1.29 8.99 -8.88
CA LYS A 15 1.15 8.83 -7.42
C LYS A 15 1.58 10.06 -6.63
N VAL A 16 2.49 10.89 -7.16
CA VAL A 16 2.90 12.16 -6.54
C VAL A 16 1.73 13.16 -6.51
N TYR A 17 0.87 13.19 -7.53
CA TYR A 17 -0.32 14.07 -7.54
C TYR A 17 -1.35 13.71 -6.45
N GLN A 18 -1.31 12.47 -5.94
CA GLN A 18 -2.21 11.98 -4.90
C GLN A 18 -1.65 12.16 -3.48
N GLU A 19 -0.53 12.88 -3.32
CA GLU A 19 0.20 13.07 -2.04
C GLU A 19 0.62 11.75 -1.34
N LEU A 20 0.58 10.62 -2.06
CA LEU A 20 0.85 9.28 -1.51
C LEU A 20 2.32 8.96 -1.35
N VAL A 21 3.19 9.86 -1.76
CA VAL A 21 4.62 9.63 -1.87
C VAL A 21 5.36 10.89 -1.48
N LYS A 22 6.23 10.80 -0.48
CA LYS A 22 7.21 11.82 -0.13
C LYS A 22 8.55 11.46 -0.74
N GLU A 23 9.26 12.47 -1.22
CA GLU A 23 10.64 12.28 -1.65
C GLU A 23 11.54 12.34 -0.41
N ASP A 24 12.33 11.29 -0.18
CA ASP A 24 13.36 11.27 0.86
C ASP A 24 14.70 10.87 0.24
N GLY A 25 15.52 11.88 -0.04
CA GLY A 25 16.81 11.69 -0.70
C GLY A 25 16.70 10.94 -2.03
N PRO A 26 17.44 9.83 -2.27
CA PRO A 26 17.40 9.08 -3.52
C PRO A 26 16.20 8.13 -3.66
N SER A 27 15.32 8.08 -2.65
CA SER A 27 14.20 7.13 -2.57
C SER A 27 12.86 7.85 -2.49
N PHE A 28 11.80 7.15 -2.89
CA PHE A 28 10.44 7.53 -2.54
C PHE A 28 10.03 6.83 -1.24
N VAL A 29 9.45 7.57 -0.30
CA VAL A 29 8.89 7.07 0.96
C VAL A 29 7.38 7.25 0.92
N PHE A 30 6.65 6.18 1.20
CA PHE A 30 5.21 6.22 1.38
C PHE A 30 4.97 6.58 2.86
N PRO A 31 4.37 7.73 3.18
CA PRO A 31 4.05 8.04 4.57
C PRO A 31 3.15 6.93 5.13
N ASP A 32 3.44 6.48 6.36
CA ASP A 32 2.71 5.40 7.03
C ASP A 32 1.19 5.67 7.16
N GLU A 33 0.80 6.93 7.02
CA GLU A 33 -0.57 7.38 6.80
C GLU A 33 -0.96 7.15 5.33
N GLY A 34 -1.04 5.88 4.93
CA GLY A 34 -1.66 5.50 3.68
C GLY A 34 -3.07 6.08 3.65
N THR A 35 -3.36 6.96 2.69
CA THR A 35 -4.63 7.70 2.57
C THR A 35 -5.89 6.83 2.52
N LEU A 36 -5.74 5.52 2.31
CA LEU A 36 -6.82 4.55 2.30
C LEU A 36 -7.01 3.81 3.64
N PHE A 37 -6.09 3.96 4.58
CA PHE A 37 -6.19 3.39 5.93
C PHE A 37 -6.02 4.47 7.00
N PRO A 38 -7.11 5.14 7.41
CA PRO A 38 -7.09 6.16 8.47
C PRO A 38 -6.53 5.68 9.82
N GLY A 39 -6.37 4.37 10.01
CA GLY A 39 -5.75 3.74 11.20
C GLY A 39 -4.58 2.80 10.87
N GLY A 40 -4.00 2.92 9.67
CA GLY A 40 -2.94 2.03 9.18
C GLY A 40 -3.45 0.67 8.69
N ALA A 41 -2.63 0.00 7.89
CA ALA A 41 -3.00 -1.28 7.26
C ALA A 41 -3.31 -2.41 8.27
N MET A 42 -2.74 -2.34 9.48
CA MET A 42 -2.94 -3.37 10.51
C MET A 42 -4.42 -3.50 10.91
N GLN A 43 -5.10 -2.38 11.14
CA GLN A 43 -6.52 -2.40 11.53
C GLN A 43 -7.41 -2.99 10.42
N TYR A 44 -7.08 -2.73 9.15
CA TYR A 44 -7.78 -3.34 8.02
C TYR A 44 -7.59 -4.86 8.00
N ILE A 45 -6.35 -5.33 8.17
CA ILE A 45 -6.02 -6.76 8.21
C ILE A 45 -6.75 -7.46 9.37
N GLU A 46 -6.75 -6.85 10.57
CA GLU A 46 -7.46 -7.37 11.74
C GLU A 46 -8.97 -7.49 11.49
N LYS A 47 -9.58 -6.48 10.84
CA LYS A 47 -11.00 -6.52 10.48
C LYS A 47 -11.29 -7.62 9.47
N LEU A 48 -10.46 -7.79 8.44
CA LEU A 48 -10.62 -8.89 7.48
C LEU A 48 -10.52 -10.26 8.16
N ALA A 49 -9.62 -10.41 9.13
CA ALA A 49 -9.44 -11.66 9.88
C ALA A 49 -10.68 -12.07 10.70
N GLN A 50 -11.63 -11.16 10.96
CA GLN A 50 -12.91 -11.48 11.60
C GLN A 50 -13.86 -12.26 10.66
N TYR A 51 -13.73 -12.06 9.35
CA TYR A 51 -14.65 -12.61 8.36
C TYR A 51 -14.01 -13.70 7.50
N ILE A 52 -12.69 -13.63 7.34
CA ILE A 52 -11.91 -14.50 6.47
C ILE A 52 -10.88 -15.22 7.35
N PRO A 53 -10.78 -16.56 7.28
CA PRO A 53 -9.82 -17.31 8.08
C PRO A 53 -8.40 -17.18 7.53
N ILE A 54 -7.84 -15.97 7.54
CA ILE A 54 -6.53 -15.63 6.96
C ILE A 54 -5.39 -16.44 7.59
N SER A 55 -5.50 -16.73 8.89
CA SER A 55 -4.50 -17.51 9.63
C SER A 55 -4.68 -19.02 9.51
N LYS A 56 -5.80 -19.49 8.96
CA LYS A 56 -6.02 -20.92 8.72
C LYS A 56 -5.72 -21.19 7.26
N HIS A 57 -4.90 -22.20 6.97
CA HIS A 57 -4.53 -22.60 5.61
C HIS A 57 -5.69 -23.25 4.81
N GLU A 58 -6.92 -22.85 5.11
CA GLU A 58 -8.16 -23.31 4.47
C GLU A 58 -8.43 -22.57 3.16
N LEU A 59 -8.00 -21.29 3.07
CA LEU A 59 -8.10 -20.50 1.86
C LEU A 59 -6.84 -20.63 1.01
N ARG A 60 -7.03 -21.02 -0.26
CA ARG A 60 -5.94 -21.12 -1.26
C ARG A 60 -5.76 -19.85 -2.09
N THR A 61 -6.82 -19.06 -2.25
CA THR A 61 -6.82 -17.89 -3.12
C THR A 61 -7.81 -16.86 -2.62
N ALA A 62 -7.40 -15.60 -2.61
CA ALA A 62 -8.22 -14.44 -2.33
C ALA A 62 -7.89 -13.35 -3.34
N LEU A 63 -8.88 -12.54 -3.72
CA LEU A 63 -8.72 -11.37 -4.56
C LEU A 63 -9.13 -10.15 -3.75
N ASP A 64 -8.14 -9.34 -3.37
CA ASP A 64 -8.35 -8.03 -2.76
C ASP A 64 -8.25 -6.95 -3.85
N MET A 65 -9.27 -6.11 -3.98
CA MET A 65 -9.35 -5.09 -5.02
C MET A 65 -9.36 -3.69 -4.38
N GLY A 66 -8.23 -2.99 -4.51
CA GLY A 66 -8.02 -1.63 -4.00
C GLY A 66 -6.72 -1.04 -4.55
N CYS A 67 -6.49 0.25 -4.36
CA CYS A 67 -5.24 0.94 -4.77
C CYS A 67 -4.18 0.99 -3.66
N GLY A 68 -4.39 0.21 -2.60
CA GLY A 68 -3.89 0.46 -1.26
C GLY A 68 -5.07 0.26 -0.34
#